data_AF-A0A946L360-F1
#
_entry.id   AF-A0A946L360-F1
#
_cell.length_a   1.000
_cell.length_b   1.000
_cell.length_c   1.000
_cell.angle_alpha   90.00
_cell.angle_beta   90.00
_cell.angle_gamma   90.00
#
_symmetry.space_group_name_H-M   'P 1'
#
loop_
_entity.id
_entity.type
_entity.pdbx_description
1 polymer ?
#
loop_
_entity_poly.entity_id
_entity_poly.type
_entity_poly.pdbx_seq_one_letter_code
_entity_poly.pdbx_strand_id
1 'polypeptide(L)' 'MQYDADPSFKVPPQNVEAEQSVLGGLMLDNSSWDIVSDRVIEEDFYR' A
#
# COMPACT_ATOMS: atom_id res chain seq x y z
N MET A 1 -34.80 -4.60 11.75
CA MET A 1 -33.94 -3.44 11.45
C MET A 1 -32.59 -4.02 11.08
N GLN A 2 -32.34 -4.10 9.77
CA GLN A 2 -31.07 -4.55 9.22
C GLN A 2 -30.06 -3.43 9.49
N TYR A 3 -29.04 -3.69 10.30
CA TYR A 3 -27.89 -2.78 10.39
C TYR A 3 -27.02 -3.05 9.17
N ASP A 4 -27.36 -2.41 8.05
CA ASP A 4 -26.45 -2.30 6.91
C ASP A 4 -25.38 -1.26 7.26
N ALA A 5 -24.54 -1.58 8.26
CA ALA A 5 -23.25 -0.93 8.41
C ALA A 5 -22.34 -1.61 7.38
N ASP A 6 -22.44 -1.16 6.13
CA ASP A 6 -21.46 -1.50 5.09
C ASP A 6 -20.06 -1.15 5.64
N PRO A 7 -19.16 -2.13 5.80
CA PRO A 7 -17.81 -1.90 6.30
C PRO A 7 -16.95 -1.05 5.34
N SER A 8 -17.52 -0.57 4.22
CA SER A 8 -17.00 0.54 3.40
C SER A 8 -17.00 1.89 4.14
N PHE A 9 -16.78 1.88 5.46
CA PHE A 9 -16.40 3.03 6.25
C PHE A 9 -15.16 3.68 5.62
N LYS A 10 -15.41 4.62 4.69
CA LYS A 10 -14.50 5.63 4.14
C LYS A 10 -13.04 5.17 4.10
N VAL A 11 -12.79 4.11 3.34
CA VAL A 11 -11.41 3.75 3.03
C VAL A 11 -10.83 4.94 2.26
N PRO A 12 -9.69 5.52 2.67
CA PRO A 12 -9.05 6.59 1.92
C PRO A 12 -8.80 6.16 0.45
N PRO A 13 -8.45 7.08 -0.45
CA PRO A 13 -8.00 6.66 -1.78
C PRO A 13 -6.67 5.90 -1.63
N GLN A 14 -6.66 4.58 -1.86
CA GLN A 14 -5.45 3.75 -1.90
C GLN A 14 -5.39 2.87 -3.16
N ASN A 15 -4.19 2.39 -3.48
CA ASN A 15 -3.96 1.40 -4.52
C ASN A 15 -3.08 0.25 -3.99
N VAL A 16 -3.76 -0.72 -3.37
CA VAL A 16 -3.11 -1.88 -2.75
C VAL A 16 -2.29 -2.70 -3.76
N GLU A 17 -2.72 -2.79 -5.02
CA GLU A 17 -2.00 -3.55 -6.05
C GLU A 17 -0.67 -2.89 -6.43
N ALA A 18 -0.64 -1.55 -6.52
CA ALA A 18 0.59 -0.81 -6.74
C ALA A 18 1.57 -1.00 -5.56
N GLU A 19 1.07 -0.94 -4.33
CA GLU A 19 1.87 -1.17 -3.12
C GLU A 19 2.50 -2.57 -3.09
N GLN A 20 1.71 -3.61 -3.37
CA GLN A 20 2.22 -4.99 -3.45
C GLN A 20 3.22 -5.17 -4.59
N SER A 21 3.05 -4.45 -5.71
CA SER A 21 4.00 -4.47 -6.83
C SER A 21 5.36 -3.86 -6.45
N VAL A 22 5.36 -2.78 -5.66
CA VAL A 22 6.59 -2.16 -5.14
C VAL A 22 7.30 -3.12 -4.19
N LEU A 23 6.58 -3.68 -3.22
CA LEU A 23 7.16 -4.63 -2.27
C LEU A 23 7.69 -5.87 -2.97
N GLY A 24 6.92 -6.44 -3.90
CA GLY A 24 7.36 -7.58 -4.70
C GLY A 24 8.59 -7.28 -5.54
N GLY A 25 8.67 -6.08 -6.14
CA GLY A 25 9.84 -5.62 -6.87
C GLY A 25 11.09 -5.55 -5.99
N LEU A 26 10.98 -4.97 -4.80
CA LEU A 26 12.08 -4.88 -3.83
C LEU A 26 12.52 -6.26 -3.31
N MET A 27 11.58 -7.19 -3.12
CA MET A 27 11.90 -8.57 -2.73
C MET A 27 12.72 -9.31 -3.80
N LEU A 28 12.49 -9.00 -5.08
CA LEU A 28 13.22 -9.58 -6.21
C LEU A 28 14.58 -8.91 -6.44
N ASP A 29 14.65 -7.60 -6.23
CA ASP A 29 15.86 -6.80 -6.38
C ASP A 29 16.03 -5.82 -5.21
N ASN A 30 16.80 -6.26 -4.21
CA ASN A 30 17.11 -5.44 -3.04
C ASN A 30 17.99 -4.22 -3.39
N SER A 31 18.70 -4.21 -4.53
CA SER A 31 19.53 -3.07 -4.92
C SER A 31 18.71 -1.86 -5.40
N SER A 32 17.46 -2.10 -5.80
CA SER A 32 16.49 -1.05 -6.12
C SER A 32 16.03 -0.25 -4.89
N TRP A 33 16.34 -0.70 -3.68
CA TRP A 33 15.99 0.01 -2.44
C TRP A 33 16.60 1.42 -2.39
N ASP A 34 17.86 1.57 -2.82
CA ASP A 34 18.56 2.86 -2.82
C ASP A 34 17.88 3.93 -3.70
N ILE A 35 17.02 3.52 -4.64
CA ILE A 35 16.28 4.40 -5.55
C ILE A 35 14.91 4.77 -4.97
N VAL A 36 14.34 3.88 -4.18
CA VAL A 36 12.94 3.92 -3.71
C VAL A 36 12.84 4.52 -2.30
N SER A 37 13.85 4.32 -1.45
CA SER A 37 13.86 4.74 -0.04
C SER A 37 13.68 6.23 0.18
N ASP A 38 14.10 7.06 -0.78
CA ASP A 38 13.97 8.53 -0.71
C ASP A 38 12.58 9.03 -1.18
N ARG A 39 11.78 8.15 -1.80
CA ARG A 39 10.51 8.49 -2.44
C ARG A 39 9.29 8.01 -1.67
N VAL A 40 9.41 6.94 -0.90
CA VAL A 40 8.31 6.34 -0.15
C VAL A 40 8.74 5.96 1.26
N ILE A 41 7.84 6.19 2.21
CA ILE A 41 8.01 5.80 3.62
C ILE A 41 6.92 4.81 4.03
N GLU A 42 7.05 4.19 5.20
CA GLU A 42 6.09 3.18 5.69
C GLU A 42 4.66 3.73 5.75
N GLU A 43 4.51 5.00 6.12
CA GLU A 43 3.23 5.68 6.26
C GLU A 43 2.49 5.92 4.93
N ASP A 44 3.18 5.77 3.79
CA ASP A 44 2.56 5.87 2.45
C ASP A 44 1.80 4.59 2.07
N PHE A 45 2.03 3.48 2.78
CA PHE A 45 1.38 2.20 2.53
C PHE A 45 0.12 2.05 3.37
N TYR A 46 -0.88 1.40 2.76
CA TYR A 46 -2.14 1.11 3.40
C TYR A 46 -1.96 0.01 4.49
N ARG A 47 -2.70 0.11 5.61
CA ARG A 47 -2.64 -0.81 6.76
C ARG A 47 -3.90 -1.66 6.90
#